data_AF-A0A1V9ZUZ4-F1
#
_entry.id   AF-A0A1V9ZUZ4-F1
#
_cell.length_a   1.000
_cell.length_b   1.000
_cell.length_c   1.000
_cell.angle_alpha   90.00
_cell.angle_beta   90.00
_cell.angle_gamma   90.00
#
_symmetry.space_group_name_H-M   'P 1'
#
loop_
_entity.id
_entity.type
_entity.pdbx_description
1 polymer ?
#
loop_
_entity_poly.entity_id
_entity_poly.type
_entity_poly.pdbx_seq_one_letter_code
_entity_poly.pdbx_strand_id
1 'polypeptide(L)'
;MYWVTGFTASAGAFLTYLLLLFVINLTFITWFFFLSSVSPNLHVAEPVSLVSVLFYVLFAGFIMSSDDMPGYFIWIYWIDPLSWCIRALAINQYSADEFQKCVYNGFDYCTSQGNTFGNSILKQYGLKTGKEWI
;
A
#
# COMPACT_ATOMS: atom_id res chain seq x y z
N MET A 1 6.46 15.69 0.28
CA MET A 1 6.41 14.57 -0.69
C MET A 1 5.16 14.61 -1.55
N TYR A 2 3.94 14.52 -1.00
CA TYR A 2 2.67 14.46 -1.76
C TYR A 2 2.57 15.39 -2.99
N TRP A 3 2.86 16.69 -2.81
CA TRP A 3 2.77 17.68 -3.90
C TRP A 3 3.96 17.61 -4.88
N VAL A 4 5.12 17.17 -4.42
CA VAL A 4 6.33 17.02 -5.25
C VAL A 4 6.20 15.80 -6.17
N THR A 5 5.50 14.76 -5.72
CA THR A 5 5.21 13.56 -6.52
C THR A 5 4.06 13.75 -7.49
N GLY A 6 3.34 14.86 -7.43
CA GLY A 6 2.19 15.13 -8.31
C GLY A 6 0.97 14.26 -8.00
N PHE A 7 0.70 13.98 -6.73
CA PHE A 7 -0.53 13.27 -6.34
C PHE A 7 -1.79 14.14 -6.47
N THR A 8 -2.97 13.52 -6.39
CA THR A 8 -4.22 14.17 -6.81
C THR A 8 -4.55 15.34 -5.89
N ALA A 9 -4.93 16.48 -6.46
CA ALA A 9 -5.15 17.72 -5.70
C ALA A 9 -6.52 17.79 -5.00
N SER A 10 -7.03 16.65 -4.50
CA SER A 10 -8.27 16.60 -3.72
C SER A 10 -7.97 16.63 -2.22
N ALA A 11 -8.67 17.51 -1.48
CA ALA A 11 -8.51 17.63 -0.03
C ALA A 11 -8.80 16.30 0.70
N GLY A 12 -9.79 15.54 0.23
CA GLY A 12 -10.12 14.22 0.79
C GLY A 12 -8.98 13.22 0.60
N ALA A 13 -8.45 13.11 -0.63
CA ALA A 13 -7.37 12.19 -0.93
C ALA A 13 -6.07 12.52 -0.16
N PHE A 14 -5.77 13.80 0.02
CA PHE A 14 -4.64 14.26 0.82
C PHE A 14 -4.78 13.93 2.31
N LEU A 15 -5.97 14.16 2.89
CA LEU A 15 -6.21 13.84 4.30
C LEU A 15 -6.16 12.32 4.56
N THR A 16 -6.75 11.51 3.67
CA THR A 16 -6.65 10.05 3.74
C THR A 16 -5.19 9.58 3.64
N TYR A 17 -4.41 10.14 2.70
CA TYR A 17 -2.98 9.87 2.59
C TYR A 17 -2.24 10.17 3.90
N LEU A 18 -2.51 11.32 4.51
CA LEU A 18 -1.89 11.73 5.77
C LEU A 18 -2.28 10.80 6.92
N LEU A 19 -3.55 10.42 7.00
CA LEU A 19 -4.07 9.52 8.03
C LEU A 19 -3.45 8.13 7.91
N LEU A 20 -3.39 7.55 6.71
CA LEU A 20 -2.77 6.25 6.46
C LEU A 20 -1.29 6.25 6.86
N LEU A 21 -0.56 7.31 6.50
CA LEU A 21 0.83 7.49 6.92
C LEU A 21 0.99 7.64 8.44
N PHE A 22 0.07 8.34 9.09
CA PHE A 22 0.09 8.49 10.54
C PHE A 22 -0.16 7.15 11.24
N VAL A 23 -1.18 6.40 10.81
CA VAL A 23 -1.53 5.09 11.37
C VAL A 23 -0.39 4.09 11.19
N ILE A 24 0.20 3.98 9.99
CA ILE A 24 1.30 3.02 9.77
C ILE A 24 2.54 3.38 10.60
N ASN A 25 2.85 4.67 10.77
CA ASN A 25 3.94 5.10 11.66
C ASN A 25 3.66 4.70 13.10
N LEU A 26 2.44 4.94 13.60
CA LEU A 26 2.06 4.49 14.95
C LEU A 26 2.20 2.97 15.10
N THR A 27 1.75 2.19 14.11
CA THR A 27 1.88 0.73 14.14
C THR A 27 3.34 0.28 14.25
N PHE A 28 4.24 0.84 13.43
CA PHE A 28 5.66 0.50 13.49
C PHE A 28 6.33 0.98 14.79
N ILE A 29 5.97 2.15 15.29
CA ILE A 29 6.45 2.64 16.59
C ILE A 29 6.04 1.65 17.69
N THR A 30 4.77 1.27 17.76
CA THR A 30 4.27 0.29 18.74
C THR A 30 4.95 -1.06 18.58
N TRP A 31 5.20 -1.50 17.35
CA TRP A 31 5.94 -2.75 17.07
C TRP A 31 7.37 -2.71 17.59
N PHE A 32 8.11 -1.63 17.35
CA PHE A 32 9.47 -1.48 17.89
C PHE A 32 9.49 -1.37 19.41
N PHE A 33 8.51 -0.70 20.02
CA PHE A 33 8.35 -0.71 21.48
C PHE A 33 8.10 -2.11 22.01
N PHE A 34 7.24 -2.89 21.36
CA PHE A 34 7.00 -4.28 21.70
C PHE A 34 8.29 -5.12 21.63
N LEU A 35 9.03 -5.05 20.52
CA LEU A 35 10.30 -5.76 20.37
C LEU A 35 11.34 -5.35 21.41
N SER A 36 11.43 -4.05 21.71
CA SER A 36 12.32 -3.53 22.75
C SER A 36 11.95 -4.07 24.13
N SER A 37 10.66 -4.16 24.45
CA SER A 37 10.16 -4.67 25.73
C SER A 37 10.38 -6.18 25.94
N VAL A 38 10.36 -6.96 24.86
CA VAL A 38 10.56 -8.42 24.89
C VAL A 38 12.05 -8.78 24.86
N SER A 39 12.88 -7.91 24.30
CA SER A 39 14.30 -8.18 24.13
C SER A 39 15.09 -7.97 25.42
N PRO A 40 16.07 -8.84 25.74
CA PRO A 40 16.86 -8.72 26.96
C PRO A 40 17.91 -7.60 26.88
N ASN A 41 18.38 -7.24 25.68
CA ASN A 41 19.40 -6.21 25.45
C ASN A 41 19.23 -5.54 24.08
N LEU A 42 19.73 -4.30 23.95
CA LEU A 42 19.66 -3.53 22.70
C LEU A 42 20.41 -4.20 21.54
N HIS A 43 21.54 -4.86 21.82
CA HIS A 43 22.32 -5.60 20.82
C HIS A 43 21.55 -6.76 20.17
N VAL A 44 20.48 -7.25 20.82
CA VAL A 44 19.57 -8.25 20.24
C VAL A 44 18.36 -7.58 19.62
N ALA A 45 17.80 -6.55 20.27
CA ALA A 45 16.61 -5.85 19.80
C ALA A 45 16.80 -5.20 18.41
N GLU A 46 17.96 -4.59 18.16
CA GLU A 46 18.25 -3.87 16.93
C GLU A 46 18.27 -4.78 15.68
N PRO A 47 19.07 -5.87 15.61
CA PRO A 47 19.06 -6.75 14.44
C PRO A 47 17.71 -7.45 14.26
N VAL A 48 17.03 -7.82 15.35
CA VAL A 48 15.68 -8.43 15.28
C VAL A 48 14.67 -7.45 14.68
N SER A 49 14.73 -6.17 15.06
CA SER A 49 13.87 -5.13 14.49
C SER A 49 14.12 -4.95 13.00
N LEU A 50 15.38 -4.89 12.57
CA LEU A 50 15.76 -4.81 11.15
C LEU A 50 15.23 -5.99 10.33
N VAL A 51 15.42 -7.22 10.83
CA VAL A 51 14.91 -8.43 10.18
C VAL A 51 13.38 -8.41 10.11
N SER A 52 12.70 -7.94 11.17
CA SER A 52 11.23 -7.84 11.17
C SER A 52 10.71 -6.86 10.11
N VAL A 53 11.36 -5.70 9.94
CA VAL A 53 11.02 -4.71 8.91
C VAL A 53 11.24 -5.29 7.52
N LEU A 54 12.34 -6.03 7.31
CA LEU A 54 12.58 -6.71 6.05
C LEU A 54 11.44 -7.67 5.69
N PHE A 55 10.94 -8.44 6.65
CA PHE A 55 9.78 -9.31 6.44
C PHE A 55 8.53 -8.53 6.04
N TYR A 56 8.20 -7.43 6.74
CA TYR A 56 7.08 -6.59 6.35
C TYR A 56 7.23 -6.05 4.93
N VAL A 57 8.40 -5.50 4.57
CA VAL A 57 8.63 -4.93 3.23
C VAL A 57 8.57 -5.99 2.11
N LEU A 58 9.09 -7.19 2.36
CA LEU A 58 9.04 -8.30 1.39
C LEU A 58 7.61 -8.73 1.08
N PHE A 59 6.74 -8.77 2.10
CA PHE A 59 5.37 -9.22 2.00
C PHE A 59 4.33 -8.11 1.83
N ALA A 60 4.77 -6.85 1.69
CA ALA A 60 3.90 -5.69 1.55
C ALA A 60 3.10 -5.64 0.23
N GLY A 61 3.33 -6.58 -0.70
CA GLY A 61 2.62 -6.64 -1.98
C GLY A 61 3.26 -5.86 -3.13
N PHE A 62 4.36 -5.12 -2.88
CA PHE A 62 5.08 -4.39 -3.93
C PHE A 62 6.26 -5.19 -4.52
N ILE A 63 7.09 -5.81 -3.67
CA ILE A 63 8.22 -6.63 -4.13
C ILE A 63 7.72 -7.98 -4.68
N MET A 64 6.77 -8.57 -3.97
CA MET A 64 6.10 -9.81 -4.35
C MET A 64 4.61 -9.51 -4.46
N SER A 65 4.08 -9.61 -5.69
CA SER A 65 2.66 -9.43 -5.94
C SER A 65 1.86 -10.50 -5.21
N SER A 66 0.64 -10.17 -4.77
CA SER A 66 -0.25 -11.13 -4.10
C SER A 66 -0.60 -12.33 -4.98
N ASP A 67 -0.60 -12.16 -6.30
CA ASP A 67 -0.98 -13.20 -7.26
C ASP A 67 0.15 -14.22 -7.50
N ASP A 68 1.41 -13.80 -7.36
CA ASP A 68 2.59 -14.66 -7.48
C ASP A 68 2.95 -15.36 -6.16
N MET A 69 2.28 -14.97 -5.08
CA MET A 69 2.59 -15.45 -3.74
C MET A 69 2.08 -16.89 -3.55
N PRO A 70 2.93 -17.82 -3.07
CA PRO A 70 2.47 -19.17 -2.82
C PRO A 70 1.32 -19.18 -1.80
N GLY A 71 0.27 -19.96 -2.05
CA GLY A 71 -0.95 -19.93 -1.26
C GLY A 71 -0.77 -20.19 0.25
N TYR A 72 0.33 -20.84 0.64
CA TYR A 72 0.69 -21.05 2.04
C TYR A 72 1.26 -19.81 2.75
N PHE A 73 1.75 -18.79 2.03
CA PHE A 73 2.24 -17.55 2.64
C PHE A 73 1.25 -16.40 2.58
N ILE A 74 0.15 -16.50 1.81
CA ILE A 74 -0.77 -15.38 1.58
C ILE A 74 -1.37 -14.79 2.86
N TRP A 75 -1.46 -15.57 3.94
CA TRP A 75 -1.92 -15.08 5.24
C TRP A 75 -1.00 -13.98 5.81
N ILE A 76 0.30 -14.02 5.53
CA ILE A 76 1.26 -12.98 5.98
C ILE A 76 0.90 -11.65 5.33
N TYR A 77 0.58 -11.67 4.03
CA TYR A 77 0.12 -10.48 3.32
C TYR A 77 -1.14 -9.87 3.97
N TRP A 78 -2.06 -10.69 4.47
CA TRP A 78 -3.27 -10.20 5.14
C TRP A 78 -3.06 -9.70 6.58
N ILE A 79 -2.02 -10.16 7.28
CA ILE A 79 -1.68 -9.70 8.63
C ILE A 79 -0.79 -8.45 8.58
N ASP A 80 0.02 -8.31 7.53
CA ASP A 80 0.98 -7.21 7.39
C ASP A 80 0.28 -5.85 7.25
N PRO A 81 0.39 -4.93 8.23
CA PRO A 81 -0.21 -3.61 8.17
C PRO A 81 0.35 -2.74 7.03
N LEU A 82 1.60 -2.99 6.60
CA LEU A 82 2.21 -2.26 5.49
C LEU A 82 1.53 -2.59 4.16
N SER A 83 1.13 -3.86 3.96
CA SER A 83 0.39 -4.28 2.77
C SER A 83 -0.96 -3.57 2.64
N TRP A 84 -1.66 -3.37 3.77
CA TRP A 84 -2.90 -2.62 3.83
C TRP A 84 -2.69 -1.15 3.51
N CYS A 85 -1.66 -0.53 4.08
CA CYS A 85 -1.33 0.88 3.83
C CYS A 85 -1.00 1.14 2.35
N ILE A 86 -0.15 0.32 1.73
CA ILE A 86 0.21 0.47 0.30
C ILE A 86 -1.02 0.32 -0.59
N ARG A 87 -1.84 -0.69 -0.33
CA ARG A 87 -3.08 -0.93 -1.07
C ARG A 87 -4.07 0.22 -0.92
N ALA A 88 -4.33 0.69 0.30
CA ALA A 88 -5.25 1.80 0.57
C ALA A 88 -4.75 3.09 -0.11
N LEU A 89 -3.44 3.36 -0.06
CA LEU A 89 -2.82 4.50 -0.75
C LEU A 89 -2.99 4.43 -2.27
N ALA A 90 -2.75 3.26 -2.87
CA ALA A 90 -2.94 3.05 -4.31
C ALA A 90 -4.41 3.26 -4.71
N ILE A 91 -5.35 2.66 -3.97
CA ILE A 91 -6.79 2.81 -4.25
C ILE A 91 -7.22 4.26 -4.07
N ASN A 92 -6.81 4.94 -3.00
CA ASN A 92 -7.13 6.35 -2.75
C ASN A 92 -6.67 7.26 -3.90
N GLN A 93 -5.49 7.00 -4.47
CA GLN A 93 -4.94 7.80 -5.56
C GLN A 93 -5.59 7.46 -6.91
N TYR A 94 -5.64 6.18 -7.30
CA TYR A 94 -6.17 5.78 -8.60
C TYR A 94 -7.70 5.83 -8.70
N SER A 95 -8.42 5.91 -7.57
CA SER A 95 -9.87 6.09 -7.55
C SER A 95 -10.30 7.56 -7.62
N ALA A 96 -9.34 8.50 -7.73
CA ALA A 96 -9.65 9.91 -7.93
C ALA A 96 -10.17 10.17 -9.35
N ASP A 97 -11.07 11.15 -9.48
CA ASP A 97 -11.77 11.47 -10.74
C ASP A 97 -10.82 11.79 -11.90
N GLU A 98 -9.63 12.29 -11.58
CA GLU A 98 -8.57 12.57 -12.55
C GLU A 98 -8.13 11.31 -13.34
N PHE A 99 -8.12 10.15 -12.68
CA PHE A 99 -7.70 8.87 -13.24
C PHE A 99 -8.87 7.99 -13.69
N GLN A 100 -10.11 8.36 -13.37
CA GLN A 100 -11.32 7.67 -13.81
C GLN A 100 -11.76 8.11 -15.22
N LYS A 101 -10.80 8.21 -16.14
CA LYS A 101 -11.00 8.61 -17.54
C LYS A 101 -10.78 7.42 -18.48
N CYS A 102 -11.51 7.41 -19.59
CA CYS A 102 -11.31 6.42 -20.65
C CYS A 102 -10.03 6.67 -21.44
N VAL A 103 -9.74 7.93 -21.77
CA VAL A 103 -8.54 8.30 -22.53
C VAL A 103 -7.51 8.94 -21.60
N TYR A 104 -6.31 8.38 -21.59
CA TYR A 104 -5.18 8.93 -20.83
C TYR A 104 -3.90 8.85 -21.68
N ASN A 105 -3.19 9.97 -21.83
CA ASN A 105 -2.00 10.11 -22.69
C ASN A 105 -2.18 9.57 -24.13
N GLY A 106 -3.38 9.76 -24.71
CA GLY A 106 -3.69 9.33 -26.07
C GLY A 106 -4.09 7.85 -26.23
N PHE A 107 -4.10 7.07 -25.15
CA PHE A 107 -4.56 5.68 -25.14
C PHE A 107 -5.98 5.59 -24.58
N ASP A 108 -6.85 4.85 -25.28
CA ASP A 108 -8.22 4.58 -24.83
C ASP A 108 -8.31 3.22 -24.10
N TYR A 109 -8.44 3.30 -22.78
CA TYR A 109 -8.53 2.15 -21.88
C TYR A 109 -9.93 1.53 -21.88
N CYS A 110 -10.98 2.30 -22.21
CA CYS A 110 -12.35 1.79 -22.21
C CYS A 110 -12.60 0.86 -23.39
N THR A 111 -12.04 1.13 -24.56
CA THR A 111 -12.15 0.24 -25.73
C THR A 111 -11.18 -0.94 -25.67
N SER A 112 -9.98 -0.76 -25.09
CA SER A 112 -8.96 -1.82 -25.01
C SER A 112 -9.18 -2.77 -23.84
N GLN A 113 -9.44 -2.25 -22.64
CA GLN A 113 -9.51 -3.03 -21.38
C GLN A 113 -10.90 -3.02 -20.73
N GLY A 114 -11.89 -2.35 -21.35
CA GLY A 114 -13.26 -2.27 -20.84
C GLY A 114 -13.38 -1.53 -19.50
N ASN A 115 -12.36 -0.78 -19.09
CA ASN A 115 -12.30 -0.09 -17.80
C ASN A 115 -11.62 1.28 -17.94
N THR A 116 -11.81 2.15 -16.95
CA THR A 116 -11.08 3.43 -16.84
C THR A 116 -9.59 3.19 -16.60
N PHE A 117 -8.76 4.20 -16.87
CA PHE A 117 -7.31 4.13 -16.63
C PHE A 117 -6.97 3.71 -15.19
N GLY A 118 -7.51 4.39 -14.18
CA GLY A 118 -7.23 4.08 -12.77
C GLY A 118 -7.58 2.64 -12.38
N ASN A 119 -8.75 2.15 -12.82
CA ASN A 119 -9.18 0.78 -12.51
C ASN A 119 -8.38 -0.29 -13.27
N SER A 120 -7.96 0.03 -14.48
CA SER A 120 -7.07 -0.81 -15.29
C SER A 120 -5.72 -1.00 -14.60
N ILE A 121 -5.14 0.10 -14.10
CA ILE A 121 -3.88 0.05 -13.33
C ILE A 121 -4.04 -0.74 -12.03
N LEU A 122 -5.09 -0.47 -11.25
CA LEU A 122 -5.33 -1.23 -10.01
C LEU A 122 -5.45 -2.74 -10.26
N LYS A 123 -6.19 -3.14 -11.30
CA LYS A 123 -6.33 -4.55 -11.69
C LYS A 123 -5.01 -5.18 -12.14
N GLN A 124 -4.16 -4.43 -12.85
CA GLN A 124 -2.85 -4.92 -13.28
C GLN A 124 -1.96 -5.31 -12.10
N TYR A 125 -2.09 -4.61 -10.97
CA TYR A 125 -1.36 -4.92 -9.73
C TYR A 125 -2.14 -5.87 -8.79
N GLY A 126 -3.19 -6.53 -9.27
CA GLY A 126 -4.01 -7.44 -8.46
C GLY A 126 -4.86 -6.73 -7.37
N LEU A 127 -4.91 -5.40 -7.38
CA LEU A 127 -5.62 -4.61 -6.38
C LEU A 127 -7.12 -4.52 -6.71
N LYS A 128 -7.94 -4.49 -5.66
CA LYS A 128 -9.38 -4.28 -5.79
C LYS A 128 -9.65 -2.83 -6.20
N THR A 129 -10.69 -2.63 -7.01
CA THR A 129 -11.09 -1.29 -7.52
C THR A 129 -12.12 -0.58 -6.64
N GLY A 130 -12.60 -1.23 -5.57
CA GLY A 130 -13.59 -0.66 -4.66
C GLY A 130 -12.96 0.28 -3.63
N LYS A 131 -13.63 1.40 -3.35
CA LYS A 131 -13.21 2.39 -2.31
C LYS A 131 -13.41 1.87 -0.87
N GLU A 132 -14.10 0.75 -0.68
CA GLU A 132 -14.29 0.05 0.60
C GLU A 132 -12.97 -0.37 1.28
N TRP A 133 -11.89 -0.43 0.51
CA TRP A 133 -10.56 -0.90 0.93
C TRP A 133 -9.58 0.25 1.20
N ILE A 134 -10.11 1.47 1.36
CA ILE A 134 -9.37 2.69 1.76
C ILE A 134 -9.40 2.85 3.27
#